data_AF-D8UML0-F1
#
_entry.id   AF-D8UML0-F1
#
_cell.length_a   1.000
_cell.length_b   1.000
_cell.length_c   1.000
_cell.angle_alpha   90.00
_cell.angle_beta   90.00
_cell.angle_gamma   90.00
#
_symmetry.space_group_name_H-M   'P 1'
#
loop_
_entity.id
_entity.type
_entity.pdbx_description
1 polymer ?
#
loop_
_entity_poly.entity_id
_entity_poly.type
_entity_poly.pdbx_seq_one_letter_code
_entity_poly.pdbx_strand_id
1 'polypeptide(L)'
;MLGCRGCDWKWPGGPRLGCRGCDWKGPGGPMLGCRGCDSKGPGGPMLGCRGCDWKGPGGPRLGCRACDWKGPGGPMLGCRGCDWKGPGGPRLGCRACDSKGPGGPMLGCRGCDWKGPGGPMLGCRACDSKGPGGPMLGCRGCD
;
A
#
# COMPACT_ATOMS: atom_id res chain seq x y z
N MET A 1 -6.92 -24.86 -7.96
CA MET A 1 -6.83 -23.39 -8.06
C MET A 1 -7.94 -22.77 -7.22
N LEU A 2 -7.63 -22.17 -6.07
CA LEU A 2 -8.65 -21.52 -5.21
C LEU A 2 -8.94 -20.10 -5.72
N GLY A 3 -9.73 -20.00 -6.78
CA GLY A 3 -10.37 -18.74 -7.17
C GLY A 3 -11.61 -18.52 -6.32
N CYS A 4 -11.50 -17.71 -5.25
CA CYS A 4 -12.63 -17.42 -4.36
C CYS A 4 -13.49 -16.25 -4.89
N ARG A 5 -14.82 -16.45 -4.92
CA ARG A 5 -15.84 -15.43 -5.21
C ARG A 5 -16.71 -15.24 -3.96
N GLY A 6 -16.59 -14.10 -3.30
CA GLY A 6 -17.49 -13.68 -2.21
C GLY A 6 -17.36 -14.50 -0.94
N CYS A 7 -16.14 -14.66 -0.42
CA CYS A 7 -15.92 -15.50 0.76
C CYS A 7 -15.48 -14.66 1.97
N ASP A 8 -16.25 -14.75 3.05
CA ASP A 8 -15.96 -14.24 4.39
C ASP A 8 -15.26 -15.31 5.24
N TRP A 9 -14.05 -15.04 5.75
CA TRP A 9 -13.30 -15.99 6.58
C TRP A 9 -12.91 -15.41 7.95
N LYS A 10 -12.96 -16.25 8.98
CA LYS A 10 -12.61 -15.89 10.38
C LYS A 10 -11.34 -16.55 10.92
N TRP A 11 -10.49 -17.15 10.07
CA TRP A 11 -9.25 -17.84 10.47
C TRP A 11 -8.07 -17.39 9.61
N PRO A 12 -6.79 -17.51 10.08
CA PRO A 12 -5.63 -17.23 9.24
C PRO A 12 -5.72 -17.94 7.89
N GLY A 13 -5.79 -17.12 6.84
CA GLY A 13 -6.02 -17.61 5.48
C GLY A 13 -4.72 -18.07 4.85
N GLY A 14 -4.72 -19.25 4.22
CA GLY A 14 -3.62 -19.69 3.35
C GLY A 14 -3.47 -18.84 2.08
N PRO A 15 -2.47 -19.14 1.22
CA PRO A 15 -2.23 -18.42 -0.03
C PRO A 15 -3.46 -18.38 -0.93
N ARG A 16 -3.70 -17.25 -1.60
CA ARG A 16 -4.88 -17.04 -2.46
C ARG A 16 -4.51 -16.63 -3.86
N LEU A 17 -5.21 -17.16 -4.86
CA LEU A 17 -4.94 -16.92 -6.28
C LEU A 17 -6.23 -16.55 -7.01
N GLY A 18 -6.30 -15.37 -7.64
CA GLY A 18 -7.40 -15.02 -8.54
C GLY A 18 -8.74 -14.71 -7.85
N CYS A 19 -8.72 -14.13 -6.65
CA CYS A 19 -9.95 -13.78 -5.94
C CYS A 19 -10.67 -12.59 -6.58
N ARG A 20 -12.01 -12.63 -6.69
CA ARG A 20 -12.82 -11.49 -7.17
C ARG A 20 -13.42 -10.63 -6.05
N GLY A 21 -13.54 -11.19 -4.84
CA GLY A 21 -14.17 -10.59 -3.67
C GLY A 21 -13.88 -11.48 -2.47
N CYS A 22 -13.14 -10.98 -1.48
CA CYS A 22 -12.78 -11.73 -0.27
C CYS A 22 -12.71 -10.78 0.91
N ASP A 23 -13.36 -11.17 2.00
CA ASP A 23 -13.31 -10.45 3.27
C ASP A 23 -12.77 -11.41 4.35
N TRP A 24 -11.87 -10.93 5.21
CA TRP A 24 -11.41 -11.75 6.34
C TRP A 24 -10.95 -10.95 7.54
N LYS A 25 -10.94 -11.65 8.68
CA LYS A 25 -10.40 -11.15 9.95
C LYS A 25 -9.28 -12.06 10.43
N GLY A 26 -8.16 -11.47 10.85
CA GLY A 26 -6.97 -12.17 11.33
C GLY A 26 -5.77 -12.07 10.37
N PRO A 27 -4.68 -12.79 10.66
CA PRO A 27 -3.48 -12.81 9.81
C PRO A 27 -3.81 -13.34 8.41
N GLY A 28 -3.58 -12.53 7.38
CA GLY A 28 -3.74 -12.94 5.99
C GLY A 28 -2.48 -13.59 5.43
N GLY A 29 -2.64 -14.65 4.64
CA GLY A 29 -1.57 -15.23 3.83
C GLY A 29 -1.28 -14.43 2.54
N PRO A 30 -0.32 -14.88 1.73
CA PRO A 30 0.03 -14.25 0.46
C PRO A 30 -1.14 -14.22 -0.53
N MET A 31 -1.26 -13.14 -1.32
CA MET A 31 -2.30 -13.00 -2.33
C MET A 31 -1.73 -12.68 -3.70
N LEU A 32 -2.21 -13.37 -4.73
CA LEU A 32 -1.87 -13.15 -6.13
C LEU A 32 -3.12 -12.86 -6.96
N GLY A 33 -3.09 -11.81 -7.77
CA GLY A 33 -4.07 -11.58 -8.84
C GLY A 33 -5.49 -11.32 -8.35
N CYS A 34 -5.65 -10.60 -7.25
CA CYS A 34 -6.97 -10.36 -6.65
C CYS A 34 -7.62 -9.07 -7.16
N ARG A 35 -8.95 -9.05 -7.28
CA ARG A 35 -9.73 -7.98 -7.92
C ARG A 35 -10.57 -7.12 -6.96
N GLY A 36 -10.61 -7.49 -5.69
CA GLY A 36 -11.46 -6.89 -4.66
C GLY A 36 -11.27 -7.64 -3.36
N CYS A 37 -10.62 -7.05 -2.37
CA CYS A 37 -10.36 -7.72 -1.09
C CYS A 37 -10.38 -6.72 0.06
N ASP A 38 -11.04 -7.09 1.16
CA ASP A 38 -11.07 -6.31 2.37
C ASP A 38 -10.55 -7.14 3.55
N SER A 39 -9.73 -6.56 4.42
CA SER A 39 -9.25 -7.33 5.56
C SER A 39 -8.95 -6.54 6.82
N LYS A 40 -9.10 -7.22 7.96
CA LYS A 40 -8.77 -6.68 9.29
C LYS A 40 -7.77 -7.60 9.99
N GLY A 41 -6.54 -7.15 10.12
CA GLY A 41 -5.45 -7.87 10.75
C GLY A 41 -4.12 -7.65 10.02
N PRO A 42 -3.05 -8.33 10.47
CA PRO A 42 -1.78 -8.37 9.75
C PRO A 42 -2.00 -8.93 8.35
N GLY A 43 -1.61 -8.18 7.32
CA GLY A 43 -1.68 -8.63 5.93
C GLY A 43 -0.41 -9.34 5.49
N GLY A 44 -0.56 -10.41 4.70
CA GLY A 44 0.53 -11.04 3.99
C GLY A 44 0.97 -10.27 2.73
N PRO A 45 1.98 -10.79 2.01
CA PRO A 45 2.44 -10.21 0.75
C PRO A 45 1.33 -10.19 -0.32
N MET A 46 1.28 -9.13 -1.14
CA MET A 46 0.30 -9.00 -2.22
C MET A 46 0.99 -8.75 -3.57
N LEU A 47 0.57 -9.50 -4.60
CA LEU A 47 1.07 -9.36 -5.96
C LEU A 47 -0.10 -9.18 -6.95
N GLY A 48 -0.02 -8.13 -7.76
CA GLY A 48 -0.96 -7.93 -8.88
C GLY A 48 -2.41 -7.75 -8.44
N CYS A 49 -2.65 -7.05 -7.34
CA CYS A 49 -3.98 -6.83 -6.80
C CYS A 49 -4.61 -5.53 -7.32
N ARG A 50 -5.93 -5.54 -7.49
CA ARG A 50 -6.72 -4.42 -8.01
C ARG A 50 -7.85 -4.15 -7.04
N GLY A 51 -7.83 -3.01 -6.33
CA GLY A 51 -8.88 -2.65 -5.37
C GLY A 51 -8.77 -3.48 -4.10
N CYS A 52 -8.03 -3.00 -3.10
CA CYS A 52 -7.93 -3.68 -1.82
C CYS A 52 -7.97 -2.68 -0.67
N ASP A 53 -8.74 -3.01 0.36
CA ASP A 53 -8.84 -2.26 1.60
C ASP A 53 -8.32 -3.09 2.75
N TRP A 54 -7.65 -2.48 3.71
CA TRP A 54 -7.12 -3.24 4.83
C TRP A 54 -6.86 -2.39 6.06
N LYS A 55 -7.02 -3.05 7.20
CA LYS A 55 -6.79 -2.45 8.51
C LYS A 55 -5.85 -3.34 9.30
N GLY A 56 -4.66 -2.84 9.59
CA GLY A 56 -3.62 -3.53 10.35
C GLY A 56 -2.24 -3.36 9.71
N PRO A 57 -1.22 -3.99 10.30
CA PRO A 57 0.13 -4.03 9.72
C PRO A 57 0.09 -4.64 8.30
N GLY A 58 0.64 -3.93 7.33
CA GLY A 58 0.68 -4.40 5.95
C GLY A 58 1.95 -5.16 5.60
N GLY A 59 1.81 -6.25 4.85
CA GLY A 59 2.93 -6.93 4.20
C GLY A 59 3.39 -6.23 2.90
N PRO A 60 4.46 -6.74 2.26
CA PRO A 60 5.00 -6.21 1.01
C PRO A 60 3.98 -6.25 -0.14
N ARG A 61 4.06 -5.28 -1.05
CA ARG A 61 3.15 -5.20 -2.21
C ARG A 61 3.88 -4.95 -3.51
N LEU A 62 3.43 -5.64 -4.54
CA LEU A 62 4.01 -5.55 -5.87
C LEU A 62 2.91 -5.43 -6.93
N GLY A 63 2.97 -4.37 -7.73
CA GLY A 63 2.09 -4.20 -8.90
C GLY A 63 0.61 -3.95 -8.57
N CYS A 64 0.31 -3.30 -7.45
CA CYS A 64 -1.08 -3.02 -7.06
C CYS A 64 -1.65 -1.76 -7.74
N ARG A 65 -2.93 -1.77 -8.10
CA ARG A 65 -3.55 -0.63 -8.83
C ARG A 65 -4.22 0.42 -7.97
N ALA A 66 -5.00 0.00 -6.98
CA ALA A 66 -5.81 0.86 -6.12
C ALA A 66 -5.88 0.17 -4.76
N CYS A 67 -5.23 0.74 -3.75
CA CYS A 67 -5.19 0.14 -2.43
C CYS A 67 -5.27 1.18 -1.33
N ASP A 68 -6.17 0.94 -0.38
CA ASP A 68 -6.35 1.76 0.81
C ASP A 68 -5.92 0.96 2.03
N TRP A 69 -5.18 1.62 2.91
CA TRP A 69 -4.64 0.94 4.08
C TRP A 69 -4.63 1.81 5.33
N LYS A 70 -4.93 1.18 6.45
CA LYS A 70 -4.88 1.81 7.76
C LYS A 70 -4.03 0.97 8.71
N GLY A 71 -2.89 1.50 9.11
CA GLY A 71 -1.93 0.84 10.01
C GLY A 71 -0.48 1.04 9.54
N PRO A 72 0.48 0.38 10.19
CA PRO A 72 1.87 0.37 9.75
C PRO A 72 2.00 -0.22 8.34
N GLY A 73 2.73 0.48 7.47
CA GLY A 73 2.94 0.11 6.09
C GLY A 73 4.13 -0.82 5.85
N GLY A 74 3.90 -1.81 4.98
CA GLY A 74 4.96 -2.61 4.40
C GLY A 74 5.55 -1.98 3.13
N PRO A 75 6.62 -2.55 2.57
CA PRO A 75 7.22 -2.09 1.33
C PRO A 75 6.25 -2.16 0.15
N MET A 76 6.32 -1.19 -0.75
CA MET A 76 5.51 -1.14 -1.98
C MET A 76 6.37 -0.92 -3.21
N LEU A 77 6.11 -1.69 -4.25
CA LEU A 77 6.82 -1.60 -5.53
C LEU A 77 5.83 -1.58 -6.69
N GLY A 78 5.95 -0.57 -7.57
CA GLY A 78 5.19 -0.47 -8.82
C GLY A 78 3.69 -0.27 -8.65
N CYS A 79 3.26 0.49 -7.63
CA CYS A 79 1.84 0.70 -7.36
C CYS A 79 1.28 1.94 -8.07
N ARG A 80 0.02 1.89 -8.52
CA ARG A 80 -0.55 2.97 -9.37
C ARG A 80 -1.31 4.06 -8.61
N GLY A 81 -1.97 3.71 -7.52
CA GLY A 81 -2.77 4.61 -6.70
C GLY A 81 -2.97 3.97 -5.32
N CYS A 82 -2.46 4.59 -4.27
CA CYS A 82 -2.52 4.01 -2.94
C CYS A 82 -2.67 5.09 -1.86
N ASP A 83 -3.63 4.91 -0.96
CA ASP A 83 -3.83 5.80 0.18
C ASP A 83 -3.48 5.07 1.48
N TRP A 84 -2.77 5.78 2.36
CA TRP A 84 -2.31 5.22 3.61
C TRP A 84 -2.63 6.10 4.81
N LYS A 85 -3.00 5.45 5.92
CA LYS A 85 -3.16 6.09 7.22
C LYS A 85 -2.33 5.34 8.26
N GLY A 86 -1.27 5.96 8.75
CA GLY A 86 -0.32 5.39 9.70
C GLY A 86 1.13 5.56 9.22
N PRO A 87 2.10 4.99 9.97
CA PRO A 87 3.49 4.97 9.56
C PRO A 87 3.65 4.29 8.20
N GLY A 88 4.24 4.97 7.23
CA GLY A 88 4.48 4.47 5.89
C GLY A 88 5.70 3.56 5.81
N GLY A 89 5.61 2.50 5.01
CA GLY A 89 6.76 1.71 4.59
C GLY A 89 7.46 2.31 3.35
N PRO A 90 8.59 1.72 2.92
CA PRO A 90 9.30 2.13 1.71
C PRO A 90 8.43 2.00 0.45
N ARG A 91 8.51 2.97 -0.47
CA ARG A 91 7.75 3.01 -1.73
C ARG A 91 8.69 3.21 -2.91
N LEU A 92 8.60 2.34 -3.91
CA LEU A 92 9.44 2.37 -5.10
C LEU A 92 8.58 2.33 -6.37
N GLY A 93 8.79 3.32 -7.26
CA GLY A 93 8.16 3.34 -8.58
C GLY A 93 6.63 3.51 -8.52
N CYS A 94 6.11 4.21 -7.52
CA CYS A 94 4.68 4.44 -7.41
C CYS A 94 4.22 5.62 -8.26
N ARG A 95 3.02 5.54 -8.84
CA ARG A 95 2.49 6.60 -9.70
C ARG A 95 1.77 7.71 -8.93
N ALA A 96 0.93 7.34 -7.97
CA ALA A 96 0.20 8.26 -7.11
C ALA A 96 0.08 7.64 -5.70
N CYS A 97 0.46 8.38 -4.66
CA CYS A 97 0.30 7.92 -3.28
C CYS A 97 -0.10 9.05 -2.33
N ASP A 98 -1.09 8.83 -1.46
CA ASP A 98 -1.37 9.67 -0.30
C ASP A 98 -0.92 8.94 0.99
N SER A 99 -0.40 9.69 1.95
CA SER A 99 -0.06 9.20 3.28
C SER A 99 -0.46 10.20 4.37
N LYS A 100 -1.15 9.71 5.40
CA LYS A 100 -1.39 10.46 6.64
C LYS A 100 -0.66 9.77 7.78
N GLY A 101 0.32 10.45 8.35
CA GLY A 101 1.22 9.93 9.37
C GLY A 101 2.70 10.07 8.93
N PRO A 102 3.63 9.51 9.72
CA PRO A 102 5.04 9.48 9.35
C PRO A 102 5.24 8.78 8.00
N GLY A 103 5.85 9.48 7.04
CA GLY A 103 6.18 8.95 5.73
C GLY A 103 7.35 7.97 5.79
N GLY A 104 7.29 6.94 4.95
CA GLY A 104 8.44 6.07 4.68
C GLY A 104 9.29 6.60 3.53
N PRO A 105 10.45 5.98 3.26
CA PRO A 105 11.29 6.31 2.10
C PRO A 105 10.53 6.20 0.77
N MET A 106 10.72 7.17 -0.13
CA MET A 106 10.13 7.16 -1.47
C MET A 106 11.21 7.26 -2.55
N LEU A 107 11.15 6.38 -3.55
CA LEU A 107 12.07 6.36 -4.67
C LEU A 107 11.31 6.29 -6.00
N GLY A 108 11.59 7.23 -6.90
CA GLY A 108 11.07 7.24 -8.27
C GLY A 108 9.55 7.36 -8.37
N CYS A 109 8.91 8.09 -7.45
CA CYS A 109 7.47 8.25 -7.45
C CYS A 109 7.01 9.43 -8.33
N ARG A 110 5.88 9.28 -9.03
CA ARG A 110 5.42 10.33 -9.97
C ARG A 110 4.60 11.43 -9.29
N GLY A 111 3.80 11.09 -8.28
CA GLY A 111 2.98 12.02 -7.50
C GLY A 111 2.79 11.48 -6.09
N CYS A 112 3.08 12.29 -5.08
CA CYS A 112 3.01 11.89 -3.67
C CYS A 112 2.51 13.03 -2.80
N ASP A 113 1.46 12.79 -2.02
CA ASP A 113 1.00 13.72 -1.00
C ASP A 113 1.20 13.10 0.39
N TRP A 114 1.67 13.89 1.35
CA TRP A 114 1.69 13.44 2.74
C TRP A 114 1.33 14.51 3.76
N LYS A 115 0.72 14.05 4.86
CA LYS A 115 0.47 14.84 6.06
C LYS A 115 1.19 14.23 7.25
N GLY A 116 2.06 14.99 7.89
CA GLY A 116 2.93 14.54 8.98
C GLY A 116 4.42 14.59 8.59
N PRO A 117 5.31 14.06 9.45
CA PRO A 117 6.74 14.00 9.16
C PRO A 117 7.01 13.19 7.89
N GLY A 118 7.68 13.80 6.92
CA GLY A 118 8.06 13.15 5.66
C GLY A 118 9.24 12.20 5.83
N GLY A 119 9.25 11.12 5.04
CA GLY A 119 10.42 10.25 4.88
C GLY A 119 11.38 10.79 3.81
N PRO A 120 12.57 10.18 3.65
CA PRO A 120 13.51 10.55 2.59
C PRO A 120 12.92 10.30 1.20
N MET A 121 13.13 11.24 0.27
CA MET A 121 12.63 11.14 -1.10
C MET A 121 13.75 11.25 -2.12
N LEU A 122 13.72 10.37 -3.13
CA LEU A 122 14.68 10.37 -4.22
C LEU A 122 13.95 10.27 -5.57
N GLY A 123 14.19 11.23 -6.46
CA GLY A 123 13.70 11.19 -7.84
C GLY A 123 12.17 11.28 -8.01
N CYS A 124 11.47 11.99 -7.11
CA CYS A 124 10.03 12.18 -7.20
C CYS A 124 9.66 13.35 -8.13
N ARG A 125 8.59 13.23 -8.92
CA ARG A 125 8.24 14.25 -9.95
C ARG A 125 7.26 15.34 -9.53
N ALA A 126 6.43 15.06 -8.53
CA ALA A 126 5.49 16.01 -7.96
C ALA A 126 5.20 15.57 -6.53
N CYS A 127 5.24 16.50 -5.58
CA CYS A 127 4.89 16.18 -4.21
C CYS A 127 4.35 17.33 -3.36
N ASP A 128 3.41 17.06 -2.45
CA ASP A 128 2.91 18.05 -1.47
C ASP A 128 3.10 17.51 -0.05
N SER A 129 3.67 18.35 0.82
CA SER A 129 3.86 18.03 2.23
C SER A 129 3.15 18.99 3.18
N LYS A 130 2.35 18.43 4.09
CA LYS A 130 1.82 19.15 5.26
C LYS A 130 2.43 18.62 6.54
N GLY A 131 3.63 19.09 6.85
CA GLY A 131 4.40 18.73 8.04
C GLY A 131 5.90 18.94 7.82
N PRO A 132 6.74 18.54 8.79
CA PRO A 132 8.18 18.56 8.61
C PRO A 132 8.57 17.68 7.41
N GLY A 133 9.20 18.26 6.40
CA GLY A 133 9.71 17.52 5.24
C GLY A 133 10.88 16.61 5.60
N GLY A 134 10.96 15.44 4.95
CA GLY A 134 12.17 14.62 4.94
C GLY A 134 13.18 15.13 3.91
N PRO A 135 14.42 14.61 3.89
CA PRO A 135 15.41 15.01 2.90
C PRO A 135 14.95 14.63 1.49
N MET A 136 15.07 15.57 0.54
CA MET A 136 14.71 15.36 -0.86
C MET A 136 15.92 15.49 -1.77
N LEU A 137 16.13 14.51 -2.65
CA LEU A 137 17.18 14.54 -3.67
C LEU A 137 16.59 14.26 -5.05
N GLY A 138 16.92 15.10 -6.03
CA GLY A 138 16.45 14.95 -7.41
C GLY A 138 14.93 14.99 -7.58
N CYS A 139 14.20 15.55 -6.61
CA CYS A 139 12.76 15.74 -6.69
C CYS A 139 12.42 17.04 -7.44
N ARG A 140 11.29 17.09 -8.15
CA ARG A 140 10.80 18.27 -8.88
C ARG A 140 9.34 18.52 -8.53
N GLY A 141 8.89 19.79 -8.63
CA GLY A 141 7.49 20.18 -8.42
C GLY A 141 6.97 19.78 -7.04
N CYS A 142 7.76 20.08 -6.00
CA CYS A 142 7.45 19.70 -4.63
C CYS A 142 7.23 20.93 -3.77
N ASP A 143 6.10 20.97 -3.06
CA ASP A 143 5.61 22.09 -2.24
C ASP A 143 5.40 21.67 -0.77
#